data_AF-U9UR46-F1
#
_entry.id   AF-U9UR46-F1
#
_cell.length_a   1.000
_cell.length_b   1.000
_cell.length_c   1.000
_cell.angle_alpha   90.00
_cell.angle_beta   90.00
_cell.angle_gamma   90.00
#
_symmetry.space_group_name_H-M   'P 1'
#
loop_
_entity.id
_entity.type
_entity.pdbx_description
1 polymer ?
#
loop_
_entity_poly.entity_id
_entity_poly.type
_entity_poly.pdbx_seq_one_letter_code
_entity_poly.pdbx_strand_id
1 'polypeptide(L)'
;MSYNFESEVPEALGQLLKTEEDYNVIIHIGEEPNFKEFHAHSSILRCRSEYFNKILSAENIERKDGKYIIKKSNIYPQAFEIILKYIYTGKFNITNKAGTELLDFMIISDEMMLKKLTKLTEDFIVKNQQQFLQNDPVGILQIVYYCKPLINLQEFCLEKICSKPEILFKSDKFIQLPAPLLEIILKRDDLNLKEIEIWENLIKWGLAQEKTLNQDVSKWSKDDINILKRILYKFIPLIRFFEISTEDYYTKVKPYEKILSKELRDDILKFYMLPGYKPIYTPRQPKYPKLNVNTESIIINSNHAALFPNWIDRKGDEHINKDIPYEFKLLYRASKDGNTAASFHTKCDNKGATVVVVKISNSEQIVGGYNPLFLDSSNSCKSTKDSFIFSFADKNNLKSANVVYSKTGDKSIQCNSSFGPIFGVDLYIHYGDTYNTCNTWTSDVYSYPTLNLPNSFKADDYEVFQVIKK
;
A
#
# COMPACT_ATOMS: atom_id res chain seq x y z
N MET A 1 -8.55 54.60 -1.43
CA MET A 1 -9.30 53.33 -1.22
C MET A 1 -9.43 52.66 -2.56
N SER A 2 -8.91 51.45 -2.71
CA SER A 2 -9.14 50.59 -3.88
C SER A 2 -10.22 49.57 -3.52
N TYR A 3 -11.32 49.56 -4.27
CA TYR A 3 -12.35 48.52 -4.15
C TYR A 3 -12.03 47.43 -5.17
N ASN A 4 -12.06 46.17 -4.75
CA ASN A 4 -11.64 45.03 -5.56
C ASN A 4 -12.86 44.12 -5.82
N PHE A 5 -13.38 44.15 -7.05
CA PHE A 5 -14.57 43.41 -7.48
C PHE A 5 -14.20 42.07 -8.16
N GLU A 6 -13.15 41.41 -7.68
CA GLU A 6 -12.56 40.22 -8.32
C GLU A 6 -13.55 39.05 -8.49
N SER A 7 -14.62 39.00 -7.69
CA SER A 7 -15.65 37.96 -7.80
C SER A 7 -16.56 38.11 -9.02
N GLU A 8 -16.70 39.31 -9.59
CA GLU A 8 -17.60 39.60 -10.71
C GLU A 8 -17.01 39.14 -12.05
N VAL A 9 -15.68 39.23 -12.21
CA VAL A 9 -15.00 38.86 -13.47
C VAL A 9 -15.17 37.38 -13.81
N PRO A 10 -14.89 36.41 -12.90
CA PRO A 10 -15.11 35.00 -13.19
C PRO A 10 -16.58 34.66 -13.47
N GLU A 11 -17.53 35.39 -12.88
CA GLU A 11 -18.95 35.20 -13.15
C GLU A 11 -19.33 35.68 -14.55
N ALA A 12 -18.82 36.83 -14.97
CA ALA A 12 -18.98 37.32 -16.35
C ALA A 12 -18.38 36.34 -17.37
N LEU A 13 -17.18 35.80 -17.13
CA LEU A 13 -16.59 34.76 -17.98
C LEU A 13 -17.44 33.49 -18.00
N GLY A 14 -18.01 33.11 -16.86
CA GLY A 14 -18.95 31.98 -16.78
C GLY A 14 -20.24 32.21 -17.59
N GLN A 15 -20.73 33.45 -17.69
CA GLN A 15 -21.86 33.79 -18.57
C GLN A 15 -21.47 33.72 -20.04
N LEU A 16 -20.29 34.20 -20.41
CA LEU A 16 -19.78 34.10 -21.78
C LEU A 16 -19.70 32.64 -22.27
N LEU A 17 -19.32 31.69 -21.39
CA LEU A 17 -19.36 30.26 -21.71
C LEU A 17 -20.79 29.74 -21.94
N LYS A 18 -21.80 30.31 -21.29
CA LYS A 18 -23.21 29.87 -21.40
C LYS A 18 -23.93 30.48 -22.59
N THR A 19 -23.65 31.75 -22.93
CA THR A 19 -24.28 32.41 -24.07
C THR A 19 -23.74 31.89 -25.39
N GLU A 20 -22.53 31.32 -25.38
CA GLU A 20 -21.83 30.83 -26.57
C GLU A 20 -21.65 31.93 -27.64
N GLU A 21 -21.62 33.20 -27.22
CA GLU A 21 -21.34 34.33 -28.10
C GLU A 21 -19.85 34.40 -28.43
N ASP A 22 -19.48 34.80 -29.65
CA ASP A 22 -18.08 34.98 -30.11
C ASP A 22 -17.14 33.78 -29.93
N TYR A 23 -17.67 32.58 -29.75
CA TYR A 23 -16.86 31.37 -29.66
C TYR A 23 -16.07 31.13 -30.95
N ASN A 24 -14.81 30.74 -30.78
CA ASN A 24 -13.90 30.44 -31.88
C ASN A 24 -13.24 29.05 -31.75
N VAL A 25 -13.65 28.26 -30.77
CA VAL A 25 -13.22 26.87 -30.57
C VAL A 25 -14.45 25.98 -30.42
N ILE A 26 -14.46 24.86 -31.14
CA ILE A 26 -15.43 23.77 -31.01
C ILE A 26 -14.68 22.57 -30.46
N ILE A 27 -15.17 22.00 -29.36
CA ILE A 27 -14.57 20.85 -28.70
C ILE A 27 -15.58 19.70 -28.71
N HIS A 28 -15.21 18.62 -29.38
CA HIS A 28 -15.95 17.37 -29.47
C HIS A 28 -15.45 16.41 -28.40
N ILE A 29 -16.32 16.06 -27.46
CA ILE A 29 -16.01 15.16 -26.35
C ILE A 29 -16.86 13.89 -26.44
N GLY A 30 -16.22 12.75 -26.22
CA GLY A 30 -16.84 11.43 -26.22
C GLY A 30 -17.11 10.90 -27.63
N GLU A 31 -17.74 9.73 -27.67
CA GLU A 31 -18.22 9.05 -28.87
C GLU A 31 -19.69 8.66 -28.66
N GLU A 32 -20.45 8.49 -29.74
CA GLU A 32 -21.85 8.07 -29.68
C GLU A 32 -22.01 6.76 -28.88
N PRO A 33 -22.97 6.67 -27.94
CA PRO A 33 -24.07 7.61 -27.67
C PRO A 33 -23.74 8.74 -26.66
N ASN A 34 -22.52 8.77 -26.12
CA ASN A 34 -22.07 9.71 -25.10
C ASN A 34 -21.23 10.85 -25.71
N PHE A 35 -21.72 11.43 -26.80
CA PHE A 35 -21.07 12.54 -27.50
C PHE A 35 -21.66 13.89 -27.06
N LYS A 36 -20.81 14.93 -26.95
CA LYS A 36 -21.26 16.31 -26.79
C LYS A 36 -20.29 17.28 -27.44
N GLU A 37 -20.85 18.28 -28.14
CA GLU A 37 -20.13 19.44 -28.66
C GLU A 37 -20.13 20.58 -27.63
N PHE A 38 -18.98 21.25 -27.48
CA PHE A 38 -18.80 22.39 -26.60
C PHE A 38 -18.24 23.58 -27.37
N HIS A 39 -18.79 24.77 -27.11
CA HIS A 39 -18.32 26.03 -27.65
C HIS A 39 -17.46 26.77 -26.64
N ALA A 40 -16.29 27.27 -27.07
CA ALA A 40 -15.32 27.91 -26.19
C ALA A 40 -14.48 28.99 -26.87
N HIS A 41 -13.71 29.70 -26.04
CA HIS A 41 -12.90 30.85 -26.42
C HIS A 41 -11.42 30.54 -26.26
N SER A 42 -10.69 30.58 -27.38
CA SER A 42 -9.27 30.24 -27.42
C SER A 42 -8.41 31.08 -26.48
N SER A 43 -8.71 32.37 -26.32
CA SER A 43 -7.98 33.27 -25.41
C SER A 43 -8.03 32.77 -23.96
N ILE A 44 -9.23 32.45 -23.47
CA ILE A 44 -9.45 31.94 -22.10
C ILE A 44 -8.77 30.58 -21.93
N LEU A 45 -8.99 29.65 -22.87
CA LEU A 45 -8.39 28.32 -22.82
C LEU A 45 -6.85 28.38 -22.76
N ARG A 46 -6.22 29.18 -23.62
CA ARG A 46 -4.75 29.37 -23.68
C ARG A 46 -4.19 29.95 -22.38
N CYS A 47 -4.85 30.96 -21.81
CA CYS A 47 -4.40 31.60 -20.57
C CYS A 47 -4.48 30.69 -19.35
N ARG A 48 -5.41 29.73 -19.35
CA ARG A 48 -5.75 28.92 -18.17
C ARG A 48 -5.18 27.51 -18.22
N SER A 49 -4.76 27.03 -19.38
CA SER A 49 -4.27 25.68 -19.60
C SER A 49 -3.13 25.66 -20.61
N GLU A 50 -1.97 25.17 -20.16
CA GLU A 50 -0.81 24.97 -21.03
C GLU A 50 -1.10 23.95 -22.15
N TYR A 51 -1.93 22.94 -21.85
CA TYR A 51 -2.41 21.97 -22.84
C TYR A 51 -3.15 22.68 -23.99
N PHE A 52 -4.16 23.50 -23.66
CA PHE A 52 -4.89 24.24 -24.68
C PHE A 52 -4.00 25.27 -25.39
N ASN A 53 -3.05 25.87 -24.70
CA ASN A 53 -2.08 26.77 -25.33
C ASN A 53 -1.24 26.06 -26.40
N LYS A 54 -0.76 24.85 -26.11
CA LYS A 54 0.01 24.04 -27.06
C LYS A 54 -0.85 23.61 -28.25
N ILE A 55 -2.01 23.00 -28.01
CA ILE A 55 -2.82 22.46 -29.11
C ILE A 55 -3.34 23.56 -30.03
N LEU A 56 -3.80 24.68 -29.48
CA LEU A 56 -4.31 25.79 -30.29
C LEU A 56 -3.19 26.52 -31.05
N SER A 57 -1.93 26.41 -30.60
CA SER A 57 -0.75 26.96 -31.31
C SER A 57 -0.17 26.01 -32.36
N ALA A 58 -0.66 24.78 -32.45
CA ALA A 58 -0.14 23.81 -33.41
C ALA A 58 -0.44 24.26 -34.84
N GLU A 59 0.56 24.17 -35.73
CA GLU A 59 0.44 24.59 -37.14
C GLU A 59 -0.65 23.80 -37.88
N ASN A 60 -0.85 22.54 -37.51
CA ASN A 60 -1.75 21.59 -38.16
C ASN A 60 -3.11 21.43 -37.45
N ILE A 61 -3.51 22.38 -36.59
CA ILE A 61 -4.81 22.30 -35.93
C ILE A 61 -5.96 22.38 -36.94
N GLU A 62 -6.93 21.48 -36.80
CA GLU A 62 -8.12 21.44 -37.64
C GLU A 62 -8.94 22.72 -37.47
N ARG A 63 -9.42 23.27 -38.59
CA ARG A 63 -10.30 24.43 -38.61
C ARG A 63 -11.48 24.19 -39.55
N LYS A 64 -12.66 24.64 -39.14
CA LYS A 64 -13.87 24.66 -39.95
C LYS A 64 -14.55 26.02 -39.78
N ASP A 65 -14.87 26.69 -40.89
CA ASP A 65 -15.51 28.01 -40.91
C ASP A 65 -14.77 29.05 -40.02
N GLY A 66 -13.43 29.01 -40.04
CA GLY A 66 -12.58 29.89 -39.23
C GLY A 66 -12.45 29.53 -37.75
N LYS A 67 -13.16 28.51 -37.26
CA LYS A 67 -13.13 28.05 -35.86
C LYS A 67 -12.18 26.87 -35.69
N TYR A 68 -11.49 26.80 -34.55
CA TYR A 68 -10.64 25.67 -34.19
C TYR A 68 -11.48 24.46 -33.80
N ILE A 69 -11.08 23.26 -34.23
CA ILE A 69 -11.75 22.00 -33.87
C ILE A 69 -10.80 21.15 -33.01
N ILE A 70 -11.28 20.70 -31.85
CA ILE A 70 -10.57 19.80 -30.95
C ILE A 70 -11.44 18.57 -30.71
N LYS A 71 -10.88 17.36 -30.88
CA LYS A 71 -11.61 16.10 -30.69
C LYS A 71 -10.97 15.24 -29.60
N LYS A 72 -11.78 14.74 -28.67
CA LYS A 72 -11.37 13.87 -27.55
C LYS A 72 -12.43 12.80 -27.27
N SER A 73 -12.17 11.57 -27.72
CA SER A 73 -13.07 10.44 -27.52
C SER A 73 -12.99 9.83 -26.11
N ASN A 74 -11.83 9.88 -25.46
CA ASN A 74 -11.57 9.17 -24.19
C ASN A 74 -12.04 9.93 -22.92
N ILE A 75 -12.94 10.90 -23.05
CA ILE A 75 -13.38 11.75 -21.94
C ILE A 75 -14.91 11.76 -21.89
N TYR A 76 -15.48 11.65 -20.69
CA TYR A 76 -16.92 11.79 -20.49
C TYR A 76 -17.36 13.27 -20.59
N PRO A 77 -18.38 13.60 -21.40
CA PRO A 77 -18.87 14.96 -21.57
C PRO A 77 -19.22 15.69 -20.26
N GLN A 78 -19.89 15.00 -19.33
CA GLN A 78 -20.34 15.59 -18.08
C GLN A 78 -19.15 16.03 -17.21
N ALA A 79 -18.10 15.20 -17.17
CA ALA A 79 -16.90 15.53 -16.42
C ALA A 79 -16.13 16.69 -17.08
N PHE A 80 -16.02 16.67 -18.42
CA PHE A 80 -15.40 17.78 -19.16
C PHE A 80 -16.15 19.10 -18.95
N GLU A 81 -17.48 19.10 -18.94
CA GLU A 81 -18.27 20.31 -18.73
C GLU A 81 -17.92 21.01 -17.40
N ILE A 82 -17.71 20.23 -16.34
CA ILE A 82 -17.30 20.75 -15.03
C ILE A 82 -15.89 21.34 -15.10
N ILE A 83 -14.96 20.65 -15.77
CA ILE A 83 -13.58 21.14 -15.96
C ILE A 83 -13.54 22.40 -16.82
N LEU A 84 -14.36 22.48 -17.88
CA LEU A 84 -14.48 23.66 -18.72
C LEU A 84 -15.03 24.85 -17.92
N LYS A 85 -16.07 24.65 -17.10
CA LYS A 85 -16.56 25.68 -16.18
C LYS A 85 -15.47 26.14 -15.19
N TYR A 86 -14.66 25.23 -14.67
CA TYR A 86 -13.51 25.58 -13.81
C TYR A 86 -12.46 26.41 -14.56
N ILE A 87 -12.18 26.11 -15.82
CA ILE A 87 -11.22 26.88 -16.64
C ILE A 87 -11.65 28.36 -16.70
N TYR A 88 -12.94 28.62 -16.92
CA TYR A 88 -13.49 29.98 -17.03
C TYR A 88 -13.63 30.68 -15.68
N THR A 89 -14.15 29.97 -14.68
CA THR A 89 -14.62 30.61 -13.44
C THR A 89 -13.68 30.43 -12.25
N GLY A 90 -12.74 29.49 -12.34
CA GLY A 90 -11.94 29.02 -11.20
C GLY A 90 -12.74 28.28 -10.11
N LYS A 91 -14.06 28.14 -10.26
CA LYS A 91 -14.94 27.47 -9.29
C LYS A 91 -14.97 25.96 -9.59
N PHE A 92 -14.75 25.13 -8.57
CA PHE A 92 -14.85 23.68 -8.66
C PHE A 92 -15.48 23.14 -7.37
N ASN A 93 -16.58 22.41 -7.49
CA ASN A 93 -17.25 21.79 -6.35
C ASN A 93 -16.91 20.30 -6.27
N ILE A 94 -16.08 19.96 -5.28
CA ILE A 94 -15.64 18.59 -5.02
C ILE A 94 -16.54 17.83 -4.04
N THR A 95 -17.45 18.52 -3.34
CA THR A 95 -18.30 17.91 -2.32
C THR A 95 -19.36 16.99 -2.93
N ASN A 96 -19.70 15.91 -2.23
CA ASN A 96 -20.71 14.92 -2.61
C ASN A 96 -20.48 14.25 -3.98
N LYS A 97 -19.23 14.18 -4.44
CA LYS A 97 -18.82 13.49 -5.66
C LYS A 97 -18.47 12.04 -5.38
N ALA A 98 -18.92 11.13 -6.26
CA ALA A 98 -18.52 9.73 -6.20
C ALA A 98 -17.02 9.57 -6.45
N GLY A 99 -16.40 8.52 -5.90
CA GLY A 99 -14.97 8.26 -6.11
C GLY A 99 -14.59 8.14 -7.59
N THR A 100 -15.46 7.55 -8.41
CA THR A 100 -15.28 7.44 -9.87
C THR A 100 -15.32 8.81 -10.57
N GLU A 101 -16.27 9.68 -10.21
CA GLU A 101 -16.31 11.06 -10.74
C GLU A 101 -15.04 11.83 -10.38
N LEU A 102 -14.54 11.64 -9.15
CA LEU A 102 -13.30 12.28 -8.71
C LEU A 102 -12.09 11.79 -9.50
N LEU A 103 -12.02 10.49 -9.82
CA LEU A 103 -10.99 9.97 -10.73
C LEU A 103 -11.09 10.61 -12.12
N ASP A 104 -12.29 10.73 -12.69
CA ASP A 104 -12.49 11.37 -13.99
C ASP A 104 -12.01 12.83 -13.99
N PHE A 105 -12.39 13.62 -12.98
CA PHE A 105 -11.92 15.00 -12.85
C PHE A 105 -10.41 15.08 -12.76
N MET A 106 -9.80 14.17 -12.02
CA MET A 106 -8.36 14.11 -11.84
C MET A 106 -7.63 13.78 -13.15
N ILE A 107 -8.09 12.77 -13.89
CA ILE A 107 -7.51 12.38 -15.19
C ILE A 107 -7.63 13.52 -16.20
N ILE A 108 -8.82 14.09 -16.35
CA ILE A 108 -9.06 15.21 -17.29
C ILE A 108 -8.21 16.42 -16.91
N SER A 109 -8.11 16.72 -15.61
CA SER A 109 -7.30 17.84 -15.13
C SER A 109 -5.81 17.64 -15.40
N ASP A 110 -5.28 16.42 -15.27
CA ASP A 110 -3.90 16.09 -15.63
C ASP A 110 -3.67 16.25 -17.14
N GLU A 111 -4.55 15.66 -17.96
CA GLU A 111 -4.49 15.75 -19.42
C GLU A 111 -4.50 17.22 -19.89
N MET A 112 -5.30 18.07 -19.23
CA MET A 112 -5.40 19.50 -19.52
C MET A 112 -4.33 20.35 -18.81
N MET A 113 -3.35 19.72 -18.16
CA MET A 113 -2.24 20.36 -17.44
C MET A 113 -2.72 21.34 -16.35
N LEU A 114 -3.86 21.07 -15.72
CA LEU A 114 -4.47 21.86 -14.64
C LEU A 114 -3.92 21.43 -13.26
N LYS A 115 -2.59 21.52 -13.09
CA LYS A 115 -1.84 20.96 -11.95
C LYS A 115 -2.46 21.21 -10.56
N LYS A 116 -2.97 22.42 -10.31
CA LYS A 116 -3.61 22.78 -9.03
C LYS A 116 -4.88 21.97 -8.76
N LEU A 117 -5.71 21.77 -9.78
CA LEU A 117 -6.95 21.00 -9.67
C LEU A 117 -6.66 19.50 -9.53
N THR A 118 -5.68 18.99 -10.28
CA THR A 118 -5.23 17.60 -10.17
C THR A 118 -4.79 17.29 -8.74
N LYS A 119 -3.93 18.15 -8.16
CA LYS A 119 -3.43 17.95 -6.80
C LYS A 119 -4.53 18.05 -5.73
N LEU A 120 -5.41 19.04 -5.85
CA LEU A 120 -6.55 19.20 -4.94
C LEU A 120 -7.46 17.96 -4.96
N THR A 121 -7.70 17.40 -6.14
CA THR A 121 -8.54 16.20 -6.30
C THR A 121 -7.86 14.96 -5.73
N GLU A 122 -6.56 14.76 -5.98
CA GLU A 122 -5.76 13.67 -5.38
C GLU A 122 -5.82 13.73 -3.85
N ASP A 123 -5.52 14.89 -3.27
CA ASP A 123 -5.49 15.08 -1.81
C ASP A 123 -6.85 14.82 -1.18
N PHE A 124 -7.94 15.21 -1.86
CA PHE A 124 -9.29 14.96 -1.40
C PHE A 124 -9.66 13.47 -1.43
N ILE A 125 -9.32 12.75 -2.51
CA ILE A 125 -9.55 11.31 -2.64
C ILE A 125 -8.79 10.57 -1.53
N VAL A 126 -7.49 10.85 -1.37
CA VAL A 126 -6.65 10.19 -0.36
C VAL A 126 -7.17 10.48 1.05
N LYS A 127 -7.62 11.70 1.35
CA LYS A 127 -8.09 12.05 2.69
C LYS A 127 -9.49 11.53 3.02
N ASN A 128 -10.43 11.54 2.05
CA ASN A 128 -11.86 11.38 2.34
C ASN A 128 -12.50 10.16 1.69
N GLN A 129 -11.83 9.50 0.73
CA GLN A 129 -12.40 8.39 -0.06
C GLN A 129 -11.68 7.06 0.21
N GLN A 130 -11.24 6.85 1.45
CA GLN A 130 -10.52 5.63 1.86
C GLN A 130 -11.30 4.34 1.54
N GLN A 131 -12.61 4.33 1.77
CA GLN A 131 -13.44 3.16 1.45
C GLN A 131 -13.48 2.89 -0.07
N PHE A 132 -13.62 3.93 -0.88
CA PHE A 132 -13.55 3.80 -2.34
C PHE A 132 -12.20 3.25 -2.80
N LEU A 133 -11.09 3.76 -2.24
CA LEU A 133 -9.76 3.27 -2.55
C LEU A 133 -9.53 1.81 -2.15
N GLN A 134 -10.23 1.34 -1.12
CA GLN A 134 -10.14 -0.05 -0.65
C GLN A 134 -11.00 -1.02 -1.48
N ASN A 135 -12.03 -0.53 -2.17
CA ASN A 135 -12.97 -1.39 -2.89
C ASN A 135 -12.35 -2.10 -4.10
N ASP A 136 -11.52 -1.41 -4.90
CA ASP A 136 -10.86 -1.98 -6.08
C ASP A 136 -9.49 -1.33 -6.38
N PRO A 137 -8.47 -1.55 -5.55
CA PRO A 137 -7.15 -0.96 -5.75
C PRO A 137 -6.49 -1.39 -7.07
N VAL A 138 -6.85 -2.56 -7.62
CA VAL A 138 -6.35 -3.04 -8.92
C VAL A 138 -6.94 -2.20 -10.05
N GLY A 139 -8.26 -2.01 -10.07
CA GLY A 139 -8.93 -1.17 -11.07
C GLY A 139 -8.47 0.28 -11.01
N ILE A 140 -8.34 0.83 -9.80
CA ILE A 140 -7.83 2.20 -9.60
C ILE A 140 -6.40 2.31 -10.13
N LEU A 141 -5.50 1.38 -9.76
CA LEU A 141 -4.13 1.38 -10.25
C LEU A 141 -4.08 1.35 -11.79
N GLN A 142 -4.91 0.53 -12.44
CA GLN A 142 -4.99 0.47 -13.91
C GLN A 142 -5.38 1.83 -14.53
N ILE A 143 -6.32 2.54 -13.91
CA ILE A 143 -6.76 3.86 -14.34
C ILE A 143 -5.65 4.90 -14.15
N VAL A 144 -5.05 4.96 -12.97
CA VAL A 144 -4.14 6.05 -12.60
C VAL A 144 -2.70 5.84 -13.06
N TYR A 145 -2.35 4.64 -13.54
CA TYR A 145 -0.98 4.27 -13.89
C TYR A 145 -0.31 5.24 -14.88
N TYR A 146 -1.06 5.67 -15.89
CA TYR A 146 -0.53 6.55 -16.94
C TYR A 146 -0.54 8.03 -16.54
N CYS A 147 -1.14 8.38 -15.40
CA CYS A 147 -1.23 9.75 -14.89
C CYS A 147 -0.03 10.05 -13.99
N LYS A 148 1.00 10.69 -14.56
CA LYS A 148 2.27 10.99 -13.86
C LYS A 148 2.13 11.74 -12.53
N PRO A 149 1.17 12.68 -12.35
CA PRO A 149 1.06 13.38 -11.06
C PRO A 149 0.54 12.52 -9.92
N LEU A 150 -0.04 11.34 -10.19
CA LEU A 150 -0.80 10.56 -9.23
C LEU A 150 0.03 9.53 -8.47
N ILE A 151 1.31 9.83 -8.23
CA ILE A 151 2.26 8.89 -7.62
C ILE A 151 1.78 8.46 -6.23
N ASN A 152 1.16 9.36 -5.44
CA ASN A 152 0.72 8.98 -4.10
C ASN A 152 -0.44 7.98 -4.14
N LEU A 153 -1.37 8.17 -5.09
CA LEU A 153 -2.49 7.26 -5.27
C LEU A 153 -2.04 5.91 -5.88
N GLN A 154 -1.09 5.94 -6.81
CA GLN A 154 -0.46 4.73 -7.34
C GLN A 154 0.23 3.96 -6.22
N GLU A 155 1.03 4.62 -5.39
CA GLU A 155 1.74 4.02 -4.26
C GLU A 155 0.74 3.43 -3.24
N PHE A 156 -0.33 4.15 -2.90
CA PHE A 156 -1.38 3.62 -2.03
C PHE A 156 -1.99 2.32 -2.57
N CYS A 157 -2.30 2.28 -3.86
CA CYS A 157 -2.88 1.07 -4.47
C CYS A 157 -1.87 -0.08 -4.46
N LEU A 158 -0.60 0.20 -4.78
CA LEU A 158 0.49 -0.77 -4.74
C LEU A 158 0.73 -1.33 -3.33
N GLU A 159 0.78 -0.48 -2.31
CA GLU A 159 0.89 -0.89 -0.90
C GLU A 159 -0.25 -1.84 -0.50
N LYS A 160 -1.49 -1.52 -0.91
CA LYS A 160 -2.64 -2.39 -0.63
C LYS A 160 -2.53 -3.74 -1.35
N ILE A 161 -2.19 -3.76 -2.63
CA ILE A 161 -1.96 -4.99 -3.40
C ILE A 161 -0.83 -5.82 -2.77
N CYS A 162 0.28 -5.20 -2.40
CA CYS A 162 1.42 -5.90 -1.80
C CYS A 162 1.10 -6.45 -0.42
N SER A 163 0.32 -5.74 0.40
CA SER A 163 -0.09 -6.19 1.73
C SER A 163 -1.10 -7.34 1.71
N LYS A 164 -1.98 -7.38 0.70
CA LYS A 164 -3.04 -8.39 0.51
C LYS A 164 -3.05 -8.88 -0.95
N PRO A 165 -2.03 -9.62 -1.40
CA PRO A 165 -1.88 -9.98 -2.81
C PRO A 165 -3.02 -10.81 -3.36
N GLU A 166 -3.82 -11.47 -2.52
CA GLU A 166 -4.97 -12.26 -2.94
C GLU A 166 -5.97 -11.46 -3.76
N ILE A 167 -6.12 -10.15 -3.51
CA ILE A 167 -7.04 -9.27 -4.24
C ILE A 167 -6.72 -9.21 -5.74
N LEU A 168 -5.46 -9.39 -6.08
CA LEU A 168 -4.98 -9.43 -7.46
C LEU A 168 -4.78 -10.89 -7.88
N PHE A 169 -3.91 -11.63 -7.21
CA PHE A 169 -3.42 -12.93 -7.66
C PHE A 169 -4.47 -14.06 -7.62
N LYS A 170 -5.58 -13.91 -6.88
CA LYS A 170 -6.72 -14.85 -6.94
C LYS A 170 -7.87 -14.35 -7.83
N SER A 171 -7.72 -13.19 -8.46
CA SER A 171 -8.72 -12.58 -9.32
C SER A 171 -8.47 -12.91 -10.79
N ASP A 172 -9.54 -13.09 -11.57
CA ASP A 172 -9.46 -13.21 -13.03
C ASP A 172 -8.88 -11.95 -13.69
N LYS A 173 -8.89 -10.81 -12.98
CA LYS A 173 -8.24 -9.57 -13.42
C LYS A 173 -6.73 -9.75 -13.59
N PHE A 174 -6.10 -10.69 -12.88
CA PHE A 174 -4.65 -10.85 -12.92
C PHE A 174 -4.15 -11.21 -14.32
N ILE A 175 -4.77 -12.20 -14.97
CA ILE A 175 -4.36 -12.63 -16.32
C ILE A 175 -4.55 -11.54 -17.39
N GLN A 176 -5.40 -10.55 -17.11
CA GLN A 176 -5.65 -9.39 -17.97
C GLN A 176 -4.77 -8.18 -17.62
N LEU A 177 -3.93 -8.28 -16.59
CA LEU A 177 -3.14 -7.17 -16.11
C LEU A 177 -2.13 -6.72 -17.18
N PRO A 178 -2.07 -5.42 -17.53
CA PRO A 178 -1.08 -4.89 -18.45
C PRO A 178 0.35 -5.20 -17.99
N ALA A 179 1.19 -5.61 -18.95
CA ALA A 179 2.58 -5.99 -18.68
C ALA A 179 3.41 -4.94 -17.91
N PRO A 180 3.23 -3.61 -18.08
CA PRO A 180 3.94 -2.63 -17.26
C PRO A 180 3.51 -2.62 -15.78
N LEU A 181 2.24 -2.90 -15.50
CA LEU A 181 1.73 -2.96 -14.12
C LEU A 181 2.20 -4.20 -13.40
N LEU A 182 2.14 -5.35 -14.07
CA LEU A 182 2.71 -6.58 -13.54
C LEU A 182 4.20 -6.38 -13.20
N GLU A 183 4.94 -5.70 -14.07
CA GLU A 183 6.35 -5.44 -13.86
C GLU A 183 6.62 -4.60 -12.60
N ILE A 184 5.82 -3.57 -12.33
CA ILE A 184 5.97 -2.75 -11.14
C ILE A 184 5.63 -3.52 -9.87
N ILE A 185 4.57 -4.34 -9.91
CA ILE A 185 4.17 -5.19 -8.77
C ILE A 185 5.25 -6.23 -8.47
N LEU A 186 5.77 -6.94 -9.48
CA LEU A 186 6.86 -7.91 -9.29
C LEU A 186 8.19 -7.25 -8.89
N LYS A 187 8.34 -5.94 -9.14
CA LYS A 187 9.46 -5.15 -8.66
C LYS A 187 9.32 -4.72 -7.18
N ARG A 188 8.23 -5.00 -6.49
CA ARG A 188 8.04 -4.60 -5.10
C ARG A 188 8.62 -5.62 -4.14
N ASP A 189 9.50 -5.17 -3.25
CA ASP A 189 10.13 -6.04 -2.27
C ASP A 189 9.20 -6.38 -1.09
N ASP A 190 8.15 -5.58 -0.88
CA ASP A 190 7.10 -5.72 0.13
C ASP A 190 5.87 -6.51 -0.37
N LEU A 191 5.94 -7.13 -1.55
CA LEU A 191 4.92 -8.06 -2.03
C LEU A 191 4.86 -9.29 -1.11
N ASN A 192 3.78 -9.40 -0.32
CA ASN A 192 3.59 -10.45 0.69
C ASN A 192 3.10 -11.78 0.09
N LEU A 193 3.82 -12.29 -0.92
CA LEU A 193 3.50 -13.54 -1.61
C LEU A 193 4.74 -14.45 -1.65
N LYS A 194 4.55 -15.77 -1.49
CA LYS A 194 5.66 -16.71 -1.63
C LYS A 194 6.18 -16.68 -3.06
N GLU A 195 7.50 -16.79 -3.22
CA GLU A 195 8.12 -16.69 -4.54
C GLU A 195 7.61 -17.76 -5.52
N ILE A 196 7.29 -18.95 -5.01
CA ILE A 196 6.69 -19.99 -5.82
C ILE A 196 5.28 -19.62 -6.32
N GLU A 197 4.48 -18.96 -5.48
CA GLU A 197 3.15 -18.50 -5.87
C GLU A 197 3.23 -17.37 -6.91
N ILE A 198 4.25 -16.50 -6.81
CA ILE A 198 4.55 -15.49 -7.85
C ILE A 198 4.86 -16.19 -9.17
N TRP A 199 5.73 -17.20 -9.15
CA TRP A 199 6.08 -17.97 -10.35
C TRP A 199 4.87 -18.66 -10.99
N GLU A 200 4.07 -19.39 -10.22
CA GLU A 200 2.89 -20.11 -10.73
C GLU A 200 1.89 -19.14 -11.38
N ASN A 201 1.68 -17.98 -10.76
CA ASN A 201 0.84 -16.94 -11.34
C ASN A 201 1.48 -16.32 -12.59
N LEU A 202 2.77 -16.02 -12.60
CA LEU A 202 3.45 -15.50 -13.78
C LEU A 202 3.31 -16.45 -14.99
N ILE A 203 3.40 -17.76 -14.77
CA ILE A 203 3.11 -18.77 -15.81
C ILE A 203 1.66 -18.66 -16.27
N LYS A 204 0.67 -18.64 -15.35
CA LYS A 204 -0.75 -18.47 -15.72
C LYS A 204 -1.00 -17.20 -16.54
N TRP A 205 -0.41 -16.08 -16.14
CA TRP A 205 -0.48 -14.81 -16.86
C TRP A 205 0.11 -14.95 -18.26
N GLY A 206 1.30 -15.55 -18.38
CA GLY A 206 1.99 -15.74 -19.66
C GLY A 206 1.20 -16.62 -20.64
N LEU A 207 0.60 -17.71 -20.15
CA LEU A 207 -0.26 -18.59 -20.95
C LEU A 207 -1.53 -17.88 -21.42
N ALA A 208 -2.08 -16.97 -20.61
CA ALA A 208 -3.27 -16.21 -20.99
C ALA A 208 -3.00 -15.14 -22.06
N GLN A 209 -1.75 -14.72 -22.27
CA GLN A 209 -1.41 -13.73 -23.31
C GLN A 209 -1.49 -14.31 -24.72
N GLU A 210 -1.44 -15.64 -24.88
CA GLU A 210 -1.43 -16.30 -26.18
C GLU A 210 -2.29 -17.57 -26.16
N LYS A 211 -3.47 -17.49 -26.82
CA LYS A 211 -4.50 -18.54 -26.78
C LYS A 211 -4.07 -19.88 -27.41
N THR A 212 -3.00 -19.88 -28.19
CA THR A 212 -2.53 -21.06 -28.92
C THR A 212 -1.69 -22.03 -28.07
N LEU A 213 -1.21 -21.60 -26.89
CA LEU A 213 -0.39 -22.44 -26.02
C LEU A 213 -1.22 -23.51 -25.29
N ASN A 214 -0.77 -24.76 -25.31
CA ASN A 214 -1.36 -25.85 -24.54
C ASN A 214 -1.11 -25.64 -23.04
N GLN A 215 -2.07 -25.96 -22.18
CA GLN A 215 -1.88 -25.89 -20.72
C GLN A 215 -0.86 -26.93 -20.20
N ASP A 216 -0.75 -28.06 -20.90
CA ASP A 216 0.21 -29.13 -20.59
C ASP A 216 1.55 -28.89 -21.30
N VAL A 217 2.54 -28.43 -20.53
CA VAL A 217 3.89 -28.10 -21.02
C VAL A 217 4.64 -29.31 -21.59
N SER A 218 4.24 -30.54 -21.26
CA SER A 218 4.87 -31.75 -21.81
C SER A 218 4.61 -31.92 -23.31
N LYS A 219 3.56 -31.27 -23.84
CA LYS A 219 3.14 -31.33 -25.24
C LYS A 219 3.75 -30.22 -26.10
N TRP A 220 4.58 -29.36 -25.53
CA TRP A 220 5.06 -28.16 -26.20
C TRP A 220 6.13 -28.45 -27.24
N SER A 221 5.99 -27.81 -28.39
CA SER A 221 7.02 -27.68 -29.41
C SER A 221 8.12 -26.69 -28.98
N LYS A 222 9.20 -26.63 -29.75
CA LYS A 222 10.24 -25.62 -29.57
C LYS A 222 9.70 -24.19 -29.77
N ASP A 223 8.72 -24.02 -30.65
CA ASP A 223 8.12 -22.72 -30.94
C ASP A 223 7.22 -22.26 -29.79
N ASP A 224 6.45 -23.15 -29.18
CA ASP A 224 5.65 -22.85 -27.97
C ASP A 224 6.53 -22.34 -26.83
N ILE A 225 7.67 -23.00 -26.60
CA ILE A 225 8.67 -22.57 -25.61
C ILE A 225 9.20 -21.17 -25.95
N ASN A 226 9.53 -20.90 -27.22
CA ASN A 226 10.05 -19.60 -27.64
C ASN A 226 9.01 -18.47 -27.47
N ILE A 227 7.73 -18.76 -27.72
CA ILE A 227 6.62 -17.83 -27.50
C ILE A 227 6.54 -17.44 -26.03
N LEU A 228 6.42 -18.41 -25.12
CA LEU A 228 6.33 -18.12 -23.68
C LEU A 228 7.61 -17.43 -23.19
N LYS A 229 8.78 -17.88 -23.64
CA LYS A 229 10.06 -17.25 -23.31
C LYS A 229 10.09 -15.77 -23.67
N ARG A 230 9.57 -15.40 -24.85
CA ARG A 230 9.48 -13.99 -25.28
C ARG A 230 8.52 -13.19 -24.39
N ILE A 231 7.37 -13.75 -24.06
CA ILE A 231 6.36 -13.11 -23.19
C ILE A 231 6.94 -12.86 -21.79
N LEU A 232 7.63 -13.85 -21.23
CA LEU A 232 8.14 -13.81 -19.87
C LEU A 232 9.54 -13.19 -19.72
N TYR A 233 10.25 -12.94 -20.83
CA TYR A 233 11.65 -12.51 -20.83
C TYR A 233 11.98 -11.40 -19.83
N LYS A 234 11.14 -10.35 -19.78
CA LYS A 234 11.36 -9.20 -18.89
C LYS A 234 10.99 -9.45 -17.41
N PHE A 235 10.24 -10.51 -17.14
CA PHE A 235 9.76 -10.86 -15.81
C PHE A 235 10.62 -11.95 -15.15
N ILE A 236 11.27 -12.83 -15.92
CA ILE A 236 12.20 -13.85 -15.38
C ILE A 236 13.24 -13.24 -14.42
N PRO A 237 13.90 -12.10 -14.73
CA PRO A 237 14.85 -11.48 -13.83
C PRO A 237 14.24 -10.81 -12.60
N LEU A 238 12.91 -10.85 -12.43
CA LEU A 238 12.23 -10.34 -11.23
C LEU A 238 11.91 -11.46 -10.24
N ILE A 239 12.03 -12.73 -10.67
CA ILE A 239 11.76 -13.90 -9.83
C ILE A 239 13.00 -14.28 -9.02
N ARG A 240 12.84 -14.41 -7.71
CA ARG A 240 13.90 -14.76 -6.76
C ARG A 240 14.02 -16.29 -6.64
N PHE A 241 14.47 -16.96 -7.70
CA PHE A 241 14.52 -18.43 -7.77
C PHE A 241 15.21 -19.13 -6.58
N PHE A 242 16.14 -18.47 -5.89
CA PHE A 242 16.85 -19.01 -4.72
C PHE A 242 16.03 -18.97 -3.42
N GLU A 243 14.88 -18.28 -3.41
CA GLU A 243 13.89 -18.32 -2.35
C GLU A 243 12.82 -19.41 -2.58
N ILE A 244 12.87 -20.12 -3.72
CA ILE A 244 11.99 -21.25 -4.01
C ILE A 244 12.58 -22.50 -3.37
N SER A 245 11.73 -23.37 -2.81
CA SER A 245 12.20 -24.64 -2.24
C SER A 245 12.68 -25.59 -3.33
N THR A 246 13.61 -26.50 -3.01
CA THR A 246 14.05 -27.54 -3.96
C THR A 246 12.85 -28.35 -4.47
N GLU A 247 11.92 -28.72 -3.60
CA GLU A 247 10.70 -29.47 -3.94
C GLU A 247 9.83 -28.71 -4.96
N ASP A 248 9.51 -27.43 -4.66
CA ASP A 248 8.74 -26.58 -5.55
C ASP A 248 9.46 -26.35 -6.89
N TYR A 249 10.80 -26.22 -6.87
CA TYR A 249 11.57 -26.10 -8.10
C TYR A 249 11.37 -27.33 -9.00
N TYR A 250 11.54 -28.54 -8.47
CA TYR A 250 11.42 -29.77 -9.27
C TYR A 250 9.99 -30.02 -9.77
N THR A 251 8.98 -29.63 -9.00
CA THR A 251 7.57 -29.91 -9.32
C THR A 251 6.91 -28.84 -10.18
N LYS A 252 7.26 -27.57 -10.00
CA LYS A 252 6.53 -26.42 -10.60
C LYS A 252 7.39 -25.52 -11.49
N VAL A 253 8.70 -25.40 -11.24
CA VAL A 253 9.60 -24.58 -12.08
C VAL A 253 10.20 -25.42 -13.22
N LYS A 254 10.71 -26.61 -12.88
CA LYS A 254 11.39 -27.51 -13.80
C LYS A 254 10.61 -27.86 -15.08
N PRO A 255 9.27 -28.07 -15.04
CA PRO A 255 8.51 -28.31 -16.28
C PRO A 255 8.68 -27.22 -17.33
N TYR A 256 8.93 -25.98 -16.91
CA TYR A 256 9.13 -24.82 -17.78
C TYR A 256 10.60 -24.41 -17.92
N GLU A 257 11.56 -25.17 -17.40
CA GLU A 257 12.98 -24.74 -17.28
C GLU A 257 13.59 -24.28 -18.62
N LYS A 258 13.11 -24.80 -19.76
CA LYS A 258 13.58 -24.45 -21.10
C LYS A 258 13.37 -22.96 -21.46
N ILE A 259 12.48 -22.24 -20.77
CA ILE A 259 12.31 -20.80 -20.94
C ILE A 259 13.45 -20.00 -20.28
N LEU A 260 14.08 -20.56 -19.25
CA LEU A 260 15.19 -19.95 -18.53
C LEU A 260 16.48 -20.02 -19.36
N SER A 261 17.40 -19.09 -19.12
CA SER A 261 18.73 -19.18 -19.76
C SER A 261 19.50 -20.40 -19.24
N LYS A 262 20.49 -20.87 -20.01
CA LYS A 262 21.31 -22.00 -19.57
C LYS A 262 22.09 -21.63 -18.29
N GLU A 263 22.62 -20.42 -18.27
CA GLU A 263 23.41 -19.87 -17.18
C GLU A 263 22.60 -19.79 -15.89
N LEU A 264 21.35 -19.30 -15.95
CA LEU A 264 20.47 -19.21 -14.79
C LEU A 264 20.10 -20.60 -14.25
N ARG A 265 19.80 -21.56 -15.14
CA ARG A 265 19.52 -22.94 -14.72
C ARG A 265 20.72 -23.58 -14.02
N ASP A 266 21.89 -23.45 -14.61
CA ASP A 266 23.13 -24.02 -14.04
C ASP A 266 23.43 -23.39 -12.67
N ASP A 267 23.17 -22.10 -12.50
CA ASP A 267 23.36 -21.38 -11.23
C ASP A 267 22.37 -21.82 -10.14
N ILE A 268 21.08 -21.97 -10.49
CA ILE A 268 20.05 -22.50 -9.59
C ILE A 268 20.38 -23.94 -9.16
N LEU A 269 20.80 -24.79 -10.10
CA LEU A 269 21.17 -26.18 -9.79
C LEU A 269 22.38 -26.25 -8.84
N LYS A 270 23.41 -25.43 -9.07
CA LYS A 270 24.57 -25.35 -8.17
C LYS A 270 24.16 -24.95 -6.75
N PHE A 271 23.25 -23.99 -6.62
CA PHE A 271 22.73 -23.56 -5.31
C PHE A 271 22.09 -24.71 -4.53
N TYR A 272 21.28 -25.55 -5.18
CA TYR A 272 20.66 -26.69 -4.50
C TYR A 272 21.62 -27.86 -4.25
N MET A 273 22.65 -28.03 -5.08
CA MET A 273 23.54 -29.19 -5.02
C MET A 273 24.79 -28.97 -4.15
N LEU A 274 25.24 -27.72 -3.99
CA LEU A 274 26.51 -27.40 -3.36
C LEU A 274 26.30 -26.58 -2.07
N PRO A 275 26.49 -27.19 -0.88
CA PRO A 275 26.43 -26.47 0.38
C PRO A 275 27.40 -25.28 0.39
N GLY A 276 26.90 -24.09 0.75
CA GLY A 276 27.70 -22.86 0.82
C GLY A 276 27.97 -22.18 -0.52
N TYR A 277 27.42 -22.67 -1.63
CA TYR A 277 27.49 -21.98 -2.93
C TYR A 277 26.76 -20.64 -2.89
N LYS A 278 27.40 -19.61 -3.45
CA LYS A 278 26.81 -18.28 -3.61
C LYS A 278 26.38 -18.09 -5.07
N PRO A 279 25.08 -17.91 -5.35
CA PRO A 279 24.60 -17.68 -6.70
C PRO A 279 25.23 -16.47 -7.37
N ILE A 280 25.43 -16.56 -8.68
CA ILE A 280 25.97 -15.49 -9.53
C ILE A 280 24.85 -14.56 -9.99
N TYR A 281 23.72 -15.14 -10.38
CA TYR A 281 22.51 -14.45 -10.79
C TYR A 281 21.61 -14.24 -9.59
N THR A 282 21.90 -13.28 -8.70
CA THR A 282 20.89 -12.84 -7.72
C THR A 282 20.07 -11.69 -8.31
N PRO A 283 18.86 -11.91 -8.86
CA PRO A 283 17.96 -10.82 -9.14
C PRO A 283 17.51 -10.21 -7.81
N ARG A 284 17.87 -8.94 -7.60
CA ARG A 284 17.51 -8.07 -6.48
C ARG A 284 17.66 -8.69 -5.09
N GLN A 285 18.72 -8.28 -4.41
CA GLN A 285 18.72 -8.25 -2.95
C GLN A 285 17.47 -7.48 -2.49
N PRO A 286 16.65 -8.02 -1.59
CA PRO A 286 15.53 -7.30 -1.02
C PRO A 286 16.01 -5.95 -0.45
N LYS A 287 15.45 -4.80 -0.85
CA LYS A 287 15.75 -3.52 -0.18
C LYS A 287 15.31 -3.55 1.28
N TYR A 288 14.25 -4.31 1.56
CA TYR A 288 13.80 -4.64 2.89
C TYR A 288 14.10 -6.11 3.10
N PRO A 289 14.90 -6.50 4.11
CA PRO A 289 14.93 -7.88 4.54
C PRO A 289 13.48 -8.30 4.69
N LYS A 290 13.05 -9.37 3.99
CA LYS A 290 11.77 -10.02 4.32
C LYS A 290 11.87 -10.25 5.82
N LEU A 291 11.16 -9.43 6.58
CA LEU A 291 11.09 -9.64 8.01
C LEU A 291 10.45 -11.01 8.08
N ASN A 292 11.16 -12.01 8.58
CA ASN A 292 10.55 -13.24 9.03
C ASN A 292 9.69 -12.88 10.26
N VAL A 293 8.70 -12.00 10.10
CA VAL A 293 7.45 -12.12 10.81
C VAL A 293 6.86 -13.36 10.18
N ASN A 294 7.05 -14.49 10.84
CA ASN A 294 6.32 -15.69 10.50
C ASN A 294 4.85 -15.25 10.32
N THR A 295 4.27 -15.51 9.15
CA THR A 295 3.05 -14.91 8.57
C THR A 295 1.75 -15.18 9.35
N GLU A 296 1.86 -15.44 10.65
CA GLU A 296 0.76 -15.74 11.53
C GLU A 296 0.02 -14.49 11.99
N SER A 297 0.66 -13.33 12.16
CA SER A 297 0.03 -12.13 12.76
C SER A 297 -1.22 -11.68 12.01
N ILE A 298 -2.28 -11.36 12.77
CA ILE A 298 -3.52 -10.78 12.21
C ILE A 298 -3.67 -9.29 12.54
N ILE A 299 -2.85 -8.76 13.46
CA ILE A 299 -2.92 -7.36 13.91
C ILE A 299 -1.95 -6.47 13.13
N ILE A 300 -0.73 -6.95 12.88
CA ILE A 300 0.34 -6.20 12.21
C ILE A 300 0.89 -6.96 11.01
N ASN A 301 1.57 -6.23 10.12
CA ASN A 301 2.27 -6.78 8.96
C ASN A 301 3.78 -6.49 9.04
N SER A 302 4.51 -6.93 8.02
CA SER A 302 5.96 -6.72 7.89
C SER A 302 6.36 -5.25 8.03
N ASN A 303 5.56 -4.31 7.52
CA ASN A 303 5.89 -2.89 7.55
C ASN A 303 5.84 -2.31 8.98
N HIS A 304 4.90 -2.77 9.81
CA HIS A 304 4.87 -2.39 11.23
C HIS A 304 6.09 -2.93 11.97
N ALA A 305 6.36 -4.22 11.77
CA ALA A 305 7.43 -4.89 12.48
C ALA A 305 8.83 -4.41 12.05
N ALA A 306 8.96 -3.82 10.85
CA ALA A 306 10.17 -3.13 10.41
C ALA A 306 10.49 -1.86 11.22
N LEU A 307 9.53 -1.28 11.94
CA LEU A 307 9.77 -0.11 12.80
C LEU A 307 10.37 -0.49 14.16
N PHE A 308 10.04 -1.67 14.67
CA PHE A 308 10.48 -2.11 16.00
C PHE A 308 12.00 -2.13 16.18
N PRO A 309 12.82 -2.62 15.23
CA PRO A 309 14.28 -2.55 15.34
C PRO A 309 14.82 -1.15 15.61
N ASN A 310 14.27 -0.13 14.95
CA ASN A 310 14.73 1.26 15.10
C ASN A 310 14.42 1.77 16.50
N TRP A 311 13.24 1.42 17.03
CA TRP A 311 12.86 1.76 18.40
C TRP A 311 13.67 0.99 19.45
N ILE A 312 13.93 -0.30 19.21
CA ILE A 312 14.76 -1.13 20.10
C ILE A 312 16.20 -0.63 20.16
N ASP A 313 16.80 -0.32 19.00
CA ASP A 313 18.18 0.19 18.90
C ASP A 313 18.30 1.69 19.24
N ARG A 314 17.18 2.40 19.37
CA ARG A 314 17.09 3.87 19.51
C ARG A 314 17.83 4.63 18.41
N LYS A 315 17.94 4.04 17.24
CA LYS A 315 18.39 4.73 16.03
C LYS A 315 17.14 5.42 15.48
N GLY A 316 17.25 6.68 15.08
CA GLY A 316 16.13 7.40 14.45
C GLY A 316 15.70 6.73 13.13
N ASP A 317 15.24 7.51 12.16
CA ASP A 317 14.90 6.98 10.83
C ASP A 317 16.12 6.43 10.03
N GLU A 318 17.30 6.32 10.65
CA GLU A 318 18.58 5.98 9.99
C GLU A 318 18.77 4.49 9.68
N HIS A 319 17.84 3.61 10.08
CA HIS A 319 17.87 2.20 9.70
C HIS A 319 16.70 1.84 8.79
N ILE A 320 16.74 2.40 7.58
CA ILE A 320 16.06 1.85 6.42
C ILE A 320 17.12 1.45 5.40
N ASN A 321 18.13 0.67 5.78
CA ASN A 321 18.99 -0.02 4.81
C ASN A 321 19.92 -1.04 5.48
N LYS A 322 19.71 -2.30 5.08
CA LYS A 322 20.59 -3.47 5.20
C LYS A 322 20.61 -4.15 6.58
N ASP A 323 19.95 -5.30 6.60
CA ASP A 323 19.87 -6.31 7.68
C ASP A 323 19.15 -5.89 8.95
N ILE A 324 17.91 -6.40 9.10
CA ILE A 324 17.14 -6.23 10.33
C ILE A 324 17.70 -7.24 11.35
N PRO A 325 18.27 -6.75 12.47
CA PRO A 325 19.04 -7.58 13.40
C PRO A 325 18.16 -8.44 14.30
N TYR A 326 16.84 -8.37 14.15
CA TYR A 326 15.87 -9.06 14.98
C TYR A 326 14.95 -9.97 14.15
N GLU A 327 14.59 -11.11 14.74
CA GLU A 327 13.49 -11.97 14.33
C GLU A 327 12.36 -11.86 15.36
N PHE A 328 11.11 -11.79 14.86
CA PHE A 328 9.92 -11.67 15.68
C PHE A 328 9.09 -12.95 15.59
N LYS A 329 9.15 -13.78 16.62
CA LYS A 329 8.44 -15.06 16.68
C LYS A 329 7.17 -14.94 17.51
N LEU A 330 6.00 -15.17 16.91
CA LEU A 330 4.73 -15.16 17.64
C LEU A 330 4.73 -16.24 18.73
N LEU A 331 4.49 -15.85 19.98
CA LEU A 331 4.39 -16.73 21.15
C LEU A 331 2.94 -17.01 21.52
N TYR A 332 2.11 -15.96 21.46
CA TYR A 332 0.76 -15.96 22.00
C TYR A 332 -0.13 -15.03 21.18
N ARG A 333 -1.36 -15.48 20.91
CA ARG A 333 -2.47 -14.64 20.46
C ARG A 333 -3.71 -14.96 21.29
N ALA A 334 -4.38 -13.95 21.84
CA ALA A 334 -5.52 -14.16 22.72
C ALA A 334 -6.66 -14.95 22.05
N SER A 335 -7.01 -14.63 20.80
CA SER A 335 -8.03 -15.37 20.04
C SER A 335 -7.66 -16.82 19.70
N LYS A 336 -6.37 -17.16 19.64
CA LYS A 336 -5.86 -18.50 19.27
C LYS A 336 -5.57 -19.39 20.48
N ASP A 337 -4.91 -18.83 21.49
CA ASP A 337 -4.35 -19.56 22.63
C ASP A 337 -5.22 -19.45 23.91
N GLY A 338 -6.29 -18.66 23.86
CA GLY A 338 -7.21 -18.42 24.96
C GLY A 338 -6.84 -17.17 25.76
N ASN A 339 -7.81 -16.28 25.94
CA ASN A 339 -7.63 -14.98 26.59
C ASN A 339 -7.69 -15.08 28.12
N THR A 340 -6.68 -15.71 28.73
CA THR A 340 -6.55 -15.88 30.18
C THR A 340 -5.12 -15.67 30.64
N ALA A 341 -4.92 -15.30 31.91
CA ALA A 341 -3.58 -15.21 32.52
C ALA A 341 -2.82 -16.53 32.40
N ALA A 342 -3.49 -17.66 32.66
CA ALA A 342 -2.88 -18.98 32.58
C ALA A 342 -2.34 -19.31 31.17
N SER A 343 -3.14 -19.05 30.13
CA SER A 343 -2.71 -19.24 28.73
C SER A 343 -1.53 -18.33 28.36
N PHE A 344 -1.58 -17.06 28.79
CA PHE A 344 -0.51 -16.10 28.56
C PHE A 344 0.81 -16.56 29.21
N HIS A 345 0.80 -16.84 30.51
CA HIS A 345 2.00 -17.23 31.25
C HIS A 345 2.60 -18.55 30.75
N THR A 346 1.76 -19.52 30.37
CA THR A 346 2.22 -20.78 29.76
C THR A 346 3.06 -20.56 28.49
N LYS A 347 2.75 -19.52 27.71
CA LYS A 347 3.41 -19.23 26.43
C LYS A 347 4.54 -18.21 26.54
N CYS A 348 4.40 -17.21 27.41
CA CYS A 348 5.23 -16.01 27.41
C CYS A 348 6.28 -15.96 28.54
N ASP A 349 6.11 -16.72 29.62
CA ASP A 349 7.05 -16.67 30.74
C ASP A 349 8.45 -17.15 30.33
N ASN A 350 9.47 -16.42 30.78
CA ASN A 350 10.88 -16.72 30.59
C ASN A 350 11.33 -16.80 29.11
N LYS A 351 10.64 -16.14 28.19
CA LYS A 351 10.98 -16.13 26.74
C LYS A 351 11.98 -15.04 26.33
N GLY A 352 12.54 -14.28 27.26
CA GLY A 352 13.43 -13.16 26.94
C GLY A 352 12.65 -11.92 26.50
N ALA A 353 13.25 -11.12 25.62
CA ALA A 353 12.65 -9.88 25.17
C ALA A 353 11.36 -10.11 24.36
N THR A 354 10.35 -9.26 24.56
CA THR A 354 9.03 -9.40 23.91
C THR A 354 8.48 -8.08 23.40
N VAL A 355 7.75 -8.14 22.28
CA VAL A 355 6.88 -7.06 21.80
C VAL A 355 5.43 -7.51 21.93
N VAL A 356 4.59 -6.64 22.50
CA VAL A 356 3.15 -6.85 22.65
C VAL A 356 2.43 -5.88 21.72
N VAL A 357 1.41 -6.37 21.01
CA VAL A 357 0.60 -5.58 20.09
C VAL A 357 -0.88 -5.83 20.37
N VAL A 358 -1.66 -4.78 20.50
CA VAL A 358 -3.07 -4.80 20.91
C VAL A 358 -3.90 -4.06 19.86
N LYS A 359 -4.97 -4.69 19.37
CA LYS A 359 -5.94 -4.06 18.49
C LYS A 359 -7.10 -3.48 19.30
N ILE A 360 -7.25 -2.16 19.31
CA ILE A 360 -8.37 -1.50 20.01
C ILE A 360 -9.67 -1.72 19.24
N SER A 361 -10.75 -2.13 19.93
CA SER A 361 -12.05 -2.38 19.31
C SER A 361 -12.66 -1.13 18.66
N ASN A 362 -13.44 -1.32 17.59
CA ASN A 362 -14.17 -0.26 16.89
C ASN A 362 -13.31 0.90 16.35
N SER A 363 -12.04 0.63 16.04
CA SER A 363 -11.12 1.61 15.46
C SER A 363 -10.11 0.91 14.56
N GLU A 364 -9.24 1.66 13.88
CA GLU A 364 -8.01 1.11 13.26
C GLU A 364 -6.78 1.30 14.16
N GLN A 365 -6.96 1.80 15.39
CA GLN A 365 -5.88 2.07 16.32
C GLN A 365 -5.25 0.76 16.83
N ILE A 366 -3.92 0.74 16.94
CA ILE A 366 -3.17 -0.33 17.62
C ILE A 366 -2.24 0.30 18.66
N VAL A 367 -2.05 -0.39 19.78
CA VAL A 367 -1.16 0.03 20.87
C VAL A 367 -0.32 -1.14 21.33
N GLY A 368 0.76 -0.89 22.04
CA GLY A 368 1.63 -1.96 22.46
C GLY A 368 2.85 -1.49 23.23
N GLY A 369 3.79 -2.40 23.42
CA GLY A 369 5.06 -2.09 24.05
C GLY A 369 6.11 -3.17 23.88
N TYR A 370 7.34 -2.81 24.22
CA TYR A 370 8.50 -3.68 24.18
C TYR A 370 9.12 -3.82 25.56
N ASN A 371 9.38 -5.06 25.94
CA ASN A 371 10.09 -5.42 27.17
C ASN A 371 11.42 -6.09 26.81
N PRO A 372 12.57 -5.49 27.13
CA PRO A 372 13.87 -6.10 26.90
C PRO A 372 14.20 -7.23 27.89
N LEU A 373 13.49 -7.28 29.02
CA LEU A 373 13.61 -8.32 30.04
C LEU A 373 12.44 -9.31 29.91
N PHE A 374 12.66 -10.56 30.29
CA PHE A 374 11.62 -11.59 30.26
C PHE A 374 10.48 -11.29 31.24
N LEU A 375 9.27 -11.67 30.85
CA LEU A 375 8.10 -11.70 31.72
C LEU A 375 8.07 -13.00 32.53
N ASP A 376 7.50 -12.95 33.73
CA ASP A 376 7.28 -14.12 34.58
C ASP A 376 6.10 -13.91 35.55
N SER A 377 5.83 -14.93 36.38
CA SER A 377 4.75 -14.94 37.38
C SER A 377 5.22 -14.58 38.81
N SER A 378 6.36 -13.91 38.98
CA SER A 378 7.00 -13.72 40.29
C SER A 378 6.34 -12.70 41.23
N ASN A 379 5.30 -11.97 40.78
CA ASN A 379 4.67 -10.87 41.52
C ASN A 379 5.69 -9.77 41.91
N SER A 380 6.56 -9.40 40.97
CA SER A 380 7.65 -8.44 41.16
C SER A 380 7.70 -7.37 40.07
N CYS A 381 8.47 -6.31 40.30
CA CYS A 381 8.73 -5.26 39.32
C CYS A 381 10.18 -5.36 38.82
N LYS A 382 10.40 -5.10 37.53
CA LYS A 382 11.73 -4.99 36.92
C LYS A 382 11.91 -3.58 36.38
N SER A 383 13.15 -3.09 36.45
CA SER A 383 13.49 -1.72 36.05
C SER A 383 14.45 -1.72 34.86
N THR A 384 14.10 -0.95 33.84
CA THR A 384 14.92 -0.72 32.65
C THR A 384 14.45 0.52 31.90
N LYS A 385 15.40 1.30 31.38
CA LYS A 385 15.10 2.44 30.50
C LYS A 385 14.80 2.01 29.06
N ASP A 386 15.19 0.79 28.67
CA ASP A 386 15.11 0.33 27.28
C ASP A 386 13.73 -0.23 26.91
N SER A 387 12.81 -0.30 27.88
CA SER A 387 11.41 -0.58 27.60
C SER A 387 10.70 0.68 27.04
N PHE A 388 9.76 0.45 26.13
CA PHE A 388 8.93 1.48 25.53
C PHE A 388 7.49 1.01 25.33
N ILE A 389 6.57 1.96 25.25
CA ILE A 389 5.21 1.76 24.76
C ILE A 389 5.00 2.56 23.47
N PHE A 390 4.08 2.11 22.63
CA PHE A 390 3.79 2.76 21.35
C PHE A 390 2.30 2.71 21.01
N SER A 391 1.91 3.59 20.08
CA SER A 391 0.58 3.62 19.48
C SER A 391 0.65 3.99 18.01
N PHE A 392 -0.23 3.43 17.20
CA PHE A 392 -0.55 3.94 15.87
C PHE A 392 -1.99 4.42 15.91
N ALA A 393 -2.23 5.68 15.55
CA ALA A 393 -3.60 6.22 15.47
C ALA A 393 -4.45 5.48 14.42
N ASP A 394 -3.80 5.04 13.34
CA ASP A 394 -4.35 4.16 12.31
C ASP A 394 -3.28 3.16 11.88
N LYS A 395 -3.51 1.86 12.08
CA LYS A 395 -2.60 0.79 11.67
C LYS A 395 -2.32 0.77 10.15
N ASN A 396 -3.17 1.38 9.34
CA ASN A 396 -2.92 1.50 7.91
C ASN A 396 -2.02 2.69 7.54
N ASN A 397 -1.70 3.56 8.50
CA ASN A 397 -0.85 4.73 8.31
C ASN A 397 0.35 4.67 9.27
N LEU A 398 1.48 4.13 8.79
CA LEU A 398 2.70 3.97 9.59
C LEU A 398 3.28 5.28 10.11
N LYS A 399 3.01 6.42 9.44
CA LYS A 399 3.42 7.75 9.90
C LYS A 399 2.67 8.22 11.14
N SER A 400 1.58 7.54 11.50
CA SER A 400 0.83 7.80 12.73
C SER A 400 1.45 7.11 13.96
N ALA A 401 2.58 6.41 13.78
CA ALA A 401 3.30 5.78 14.88
C ALA A 401 3.84 6.82 15.86
N ASN A 402 3.61 6.58 17.14
CA ASN A 402 4.20 7.32 18.24
C ASN A 402 4.78 6.31 19.24
N VAL A 403 6.01 6.56 19.69
CA VAL A 403 6.75 5.68 20.62
C VAL A 403 7.32 6.52 21.75
N VAL A 404 7.18 6.03 22.97
CA VAL A 404 7.68 6.70 24.18
C VAL A 404 8.39 5.69 25.08
N TYR A 405 9.55 6.08 25.59
CA TYR A 405 10.42 5.23 26.40
C TYR A 405 10.17 5.47 27.89
N SER A 406 10.52 4.50 28.73
CA SER A 406 10.40 4.65 30.18
C SER A 406 11.17 5.88 30.69
N LYS A 407 10.54 6.69 31.56
CA LYS A 407 11.07 7.98 32.04
C LYS A 407 12.37 7.80 32.83
N THR A 408 12.30 7.09 33.96
CA THR A 408 13.45 6.84 34.85
C THR A 408 13.97 5.41 34.72
N GLY A 409 13.18 4.51 34.15
CA GLY A 409 13.39 3.07 34.13
C GLY A 409 12.80 2.35 35.33
N ASP A 410 12.33 3.06 36.37
CA ASP A 410 11.80 2.44 37.58
C ASP A 410 10.46 1.78 37.32
N LYS A 411 10.33 0.50 37.72
CA LYS A 411 9.09 -0.29 37.57
C LYS A 411 8.50 -0.16 36.16
N SER A 412 9.34 -0.21 35.13
CA SER A 412 8.88 -0.18 33.73
C SER A 412 8.24 -1.49 33.30
N ILE A 413 8.57 -2.60 33.97
CA ILE A 413 8.00 -3.92 33.70
C ILE A 413 7.45 -4.47 35.01
N GLN A 414 6.24 -5.03 34.98
CA GLN A 414 5.70 -5.78 36.12
C GLN A 414 5.40 -7.22 35.70
N CYS A 415 5.60 -8.12 36.64
CA CYS A 415 5.41 -9.56 36.49
C CYS A 415 4.40 -9.99 37.54
N ASN A 416 3.21 -10.42 37.13
CA ASN A 416 2.13 -10.81 38.05
C ASN A 416 1.28 -11.93 37.45
N SER A 417 1.10 -13.00 38.23
CA SER A 417 0.37 -14.22 37.82
C SER A 417 -1.10 -14.02 37.44
N SER A 418 -1.74 -12.91 37.84
CA SER A 418 -3.15 -12.60 37.58
C SER A 418 -3.37 -11.67 36.37
N PHE A 419 -2.30 -11.31 35.68
CA PHE A 419 -2.30 -10.35 34.58
C PHE A 419 -1.78 -10.98 33.29
N GLY A 420 -2.00 -10.30 32.18
CA GLY A 420 -1.25 -10.56 30.96
C GLY A 420 0.04 -9.73 30.94
N PRO A 421 0.38 -9.11 29.80
CA PRO A 421 1.51 -8.17 29.75
C PRO A 421 1.22 -6.89 30.55
N ILE A 422 2.25 -6.38 31.24
CA ILE A 422 2.19 -5.13 32.01
C ILE A 422 3.41 -4.26 31.67
N PHE A 423 3.15 -3.05 31.17
CA PHE A 423 4.15 -2.00 30.97
C PHE A 423 3.95 -0.92 32.03
N GLY A 424 4.73 -0.99 33.11
CA GLY A 424 4.57 -0.12 34.27
C GLY A 424 3.20 -0.27 34.91
N VAL A 425 2.44 0.81 34.98
CA VAL A 425 0.97 0.75 35.17
C VAL A 425 0.25 1.42 33.99
N ASP A 426 1.01 1.66 32.91
CA ASP A 426 0.66 2.57 31.84
C ASP A 426 -0.06 1.84 30.69
N LEU A 427 0.12 0.52 30.58
CA LEU A 427 -0.60 -0.34 29.64
C LEU A 427 -0.63 -1.79 30.14
N TYR A 428 -1.81 -2.33 30.45
CA TYR A 428 -1.94 -3.71 30.93
C TYR A 428 -3.33 -4.31 30.75
N ILE A 429 -3.41 -5.64 30.86
CA ILE A 429 -4.66 -6.40 30.96
C ILE A 429 -4.65 -7.26 32.24
N HIS A 430 -5.77 -7.24 32.97
CA HIS A 430 -5.98 -7.98 34.21
C HIS A 430 -7.07 -9.04 34.03
N TYR A 431 -6.84 -10.24 34.55
CA TYR A 431 -7.73 -11.40 34.40
C TYR A 431 -8.40 -11.85 35.71
N GLY A 432 -8.26 -11.13 36.82
CA GLY A 432 -8.77 -11.57 38.13
C GLY A 432 -10.30 -11.64 38.25
N ASP A 433 -10.74 -12.48 39.18
CA ASP A 433 -12.08 -13.09 39.29
C ASP A 433 -13.27 -12.15 39.57
N THR A 434 -13.05 -10.89 39.96
CA THR A 434 -14.15 -10.05 40.50
C THR A 434 -14.89 -9.21 39.46
N TYR A 435 -14.37 -9.10 38.23
CA TYR A 435 -15.04 -8.36 37.16
C TYR A 435 -14.91 -9.13 35.85
N ASN A 436 -16.02 -9.29 35.13
CA ASN A 436 -16.09 -9.85 33.78
C ASN A 436 -15.37 -8.94 32.74
N THR A 437 -14.10 -8.60 32.98
CA THR A 437 -13.28 -7.67 32.19
C THR A 437 -12.44 -8.39 31.14
N CYS A 438 -12.91 -9.54 30.65
CA CYS A 438 -12.33 -10.19 29.48
C CYS A 438 -12.21 -9.14 28.35
N ASN A 439 -11.00 -8.96 27.81
CA ASN A 439 -10.64 -7.97 26.77
C ASN A 439 -10.58 -6.49 27.19
N THR A 440 -10.65 -6.15 28.48
CA THR A 440 -10.50 -4.75 28.91
C THR A 440 -9.05 -4.45 29.28
N TRP A 441 -8.43 -3.57 28.52
CA TRP A 441 -7.11 -3.02 28.79
C TRP A 441 -7.23 -1.73 29.57
N THR A 442 -6.28 -1.49 30.45
CA THR A 442 -6.18 -0.27 31.25
C THR A 442 -4.91 0.48 30.86
N SER A 443 -5.00 1.80 30.87
CA SER A 443 -3.88 2.71 30.67
C SER A 443 -3.89 3.79 31.73
N ASP A 444 -2.71 4.11 32.26
CA ASP A 444 -2.47 5.19 33.21
C ASP A 444 -1.15 5.89 32.82
N VAL A 445 -0.75 6.94 33.54
CA VAL A 445 0.48 7.67 33.26
C VAL A 445 1.36 7.67 34.50
N TYR A 446 2.37 6.81 34.48
CA TYR A 446 3.33 6.68 35.57
C TYR A 446 4.75 6.48 35.03
N SER A 447 5.08 5.26 34.59
CA SER A 447 6.43 4.86 34.19
C SER A 447 6.83 5.41 32.81
N TYR A 448 5.86 5.78 31.97
CA TYR A 448 6.07 6.25 30.60
C TYR A 448 5.45 7.65 30.39
N PRO A 449 5.94 8.43 29.42
CA PRO A 449 5.22 9.60 28.91
C PRO A 449 3.83 9.19 28.37
N THR A 450 2.87 10.12 28.39
CA THR A 450 1.51 9.83 27.90
C THR A 450 1.47 9.58 26.40
N LEU A 451 0.72 8.56 25.98
CA LEU A 451 0.31 8.32 24.59
C LEU A 451 -1.11 8.86 24.31
N ASN A 452 -1.72 9.57 25.27
CA ASN A 452 -3.11 10.05 25.22
C ASN A 452 -4.13 8.91 24.96
N LEU A 453 -3.89 7.75 25.56
CA LEU A 453 -4.82 6.62 25.52
C LEU A 453 -5.97 6.85 26.52
N PRO A 454 -7.17 6.31 26.24
CA PRO A 454 -8.24 6.30 27.24
C PRO A 454 -7.83 5.44 28.44
N ASN A 455 -8.26 5.83 29.64
CA ASN A 455 -7.94 5.11 30.88
C ASN A 455 -8.31 3.62 30.82
N SER A 456 -9.35 3.27 30.06
CA SER A 456 -9.70 1.88 29.77
C SER A 456 -10.26 1.75 28.36
N PHE A 457 -9.95 0.64 27.68
CA PHE A 457 -10.49 0.34 26.35
C PHE A 457 -10.67 -1.16 26.15
N LYS A 458 -11.55 -1.54 25.21
CA LYS A 458 -11.70 -2.92 24.77
C LYS A 458 -10.73 -3.22 23.62
N ALA A 459 -10.19 -4.43 23.62
CA ALA A 459 -9.39 -4.94 22.53
C ALA A 459 -10.13 -6.04 21.74
N ASP A 460 -9.99 -6.02 20.43
CA ASP A 460 -10.48 -7.11 19.56
C ASP A 460 -9.59 -8.35 19.72
N ASP A 461 -8.27 -8.14 19.82
CA ASP A 461 -7.27 -9.18 20.04
C ASP A 461 -5.94 -8.56 20.51
N TYR A 462 -5.03 -9.39 21.03
CA TYR A 462 -3.63 -9.00 21.22
C TYR A 462 -2.66 -10.16 20.94
N GLU A 463 -1.45 -9.80 20.54
CA GLU A 463 -0.38 -10.71 20.15
C GLU A 463 0.91 -10.39 20.90
N VAL A 464 1.69 -11.43 21.18
CA VAL A 464 2.99 -11.32 21.85
C VAL A 464 4.04 -12.02 21.00
N PHE A 465 5.08 -11.28 20.64
CA PHE A 465 6.20 -11.75 19.84
C PHE A 465 7.46 -11.81 20.70
N GLN A 466 8.18 -12.93 20.64
CA GLN A 466 9.55 -13.02 21.11
C GLN A 466 10.46 -12.23 20.17
N VAL A 467 11.37 -11.44 20.72
CA VAL A 467 12.42 -10.74 19.97
C VAL A 467 13.71 -11.52 20.09
N ILE A 468 14.20 -12.03 18.97
CA ILE A 468 15.43 -12.83 18.89
C ILE A 468 16.46 -12.04 18.08
N LYS A 469 17.62 -11.75 18.67
CA LYS A 469 18.72 -11.10 17.96
C LYS A 469 19.41 -12.13 17.06
N LYS A 470 19.61 -11.79 15.79
CA LYS A 470 20.27 -12.64 14.78
C LYS A 470 21.78 -12.69 14.92
#